data_AF-A0A533VB18-F1
#
_entry.id   AF-A0A533VB18-F1
#
_cell.length_a   1.000
_cell.length_b   1.000
_cell.length_c   1.000
_cell.angle_alpha   90.00
_cell.angle_beta   90.00
_cell.angle_gamma   90.00
#
_symmetry.space_group_name_H-M   'P 1'
#
loop_
_entity.id
_entity.type
_entity.pdbx_description
1 polymer ?
#
loop_
_entity_poly.entity_id
_entity_poly.type
_entity_poly.pdbx_seq_one_letter_code
_entity_poly.pdbx_strand_id
1 'polypeptide(L)'
;MSLISKTVSLRVPPNLIYRALKDTRLEQLFPEFFIGITRKISIDKINKELAFKTNTQDGQIEIIETFRFILSGNNNTNVIYTTQTNINGDLAVESILRTHIANILYSLLMLETGYVNGLMEKE
;
A
#
# COMPACT_ATOMS: atom_id res chain seq x y z
N MET A 1 17.31 2.79 -9.95
CA MET A 1 16.18 2.35 -9.10
C MET A 1 15.29 1.47 -9.95
N SER A 2 14.91 0.29 -9.43
CA SER A 2 13.91 -0.57 -10.09
C SER A 2 12.51 0.01 -9.82
N LEU A 3 11.63 0.00 -10.82
CA LEU A 3 10.25 0.50 -10.71
C LEU A 3 9.28 -0.61 -11.11
N ILE A 4 8.37 -0.96 -10.21
CA ILE A 4 7.25 -1.85 -10.46
C ILE A 4 5.96 -1.02 -10.35
N SER A 5 5.07 -1.16 -11.33
CA SER A 5 3.76 -0.50 -11.33
C SER A 5 2.64 -1.54 -11.43
N LYS A 6 1.60 -1.37 -10.61
CA LYS A 6 0.39 -2.17 -10.58
C LYS A 6 -0.82 -1.25 -10.52
N THR A 7 -1.93 -1.71 -11.10
CA THR A 7 -3.21 -0.98 -11.04
C THR A 7 -4.27 -1.94 -10.55
N VAL A 8 -5.05 -1.49 -9.56
CA VAL A 8 -6.19 -2.23 -9.01
C VAL A 8 -7.42 -1.31 -9.01
N SER A 9 -8.56 -1.86 -9.37
CA SER A 9 -9.85 -1.16 -9.30
C SER A 9 -10.60 -1.67 -8.07
N LEU A 10 -11.02 -0.77 -7.19
CA LEU A 10 -11.71 -1.10 -5.95
C LEU A 10 -13.07 -0.42 -5.94
N ARG A 11 -14.13 -1.12 -5.55
CA ARG A 11 -15.46 -0.53 -5.31
C ARG A 11 -15.57 0.19 -3.96
N VAL A 12 -14.53 0.94 -3.63
CA VAL A 12 -14.39 1.65 -2.37
C VAL A 12 -14.10 3.13 -2.66
N PRO A 13 -14.83 4.06 -2.01
CA PRO A 13 -14.54 5.48 -2.09
C PRO A 13 -13.09 5.83 -1.71
N PRO A 14 -12.46 6.84 -2.35
CA PRO A 14 -11.04 7.14 -2.17
C PRO A 14 -10.70 7.61 -0.74
N ASN A 15 -11.67 8.20 -0.03
CA ASN A 15 -11.52 8.62 1.36
C ASN A 15 -11.35 7.43 2.32
N LEU A 16 -12.04 6.31 2.07
CA LEU A 16 -11.89 5.10 2.87
C LEU A 16 -10.54 4.44 2.60
N ILE A 17 -10.12 4.34 1.34
CA ILE A 17 -8.80 3.82 0.95
C ILE A 17 -7.69 4.67 1.57
N TYR A 18 -7.80 6.00 1.44
CA TYR A 18 -6.84 6.96 2.00
C TYR A 18 -6.69 6.82 3.52
N ARG A 19 -7.81 6.66 4.25
CA ARG A 19 -7.80 6.44 5.71
C ARG A 19 -7.20 5.09 6.06
N ALA A 20 -7.59 4.03 5.36
CA ALA A 20 -7.10 2.67 5.61
C ALA A 20 -5.58 2.55 5.40
N LEU A 21 -5.04 3.18 4.36
CA LEU A 21 -3.59 3.16 4.11
C LEU A 21 -2.76 3.86 5.20
N LYS A 22 -3.38 4.80 5.94
CA LYS A 22 -2.77 5.52 7.07
C LYS A 22 -3.04 4.86 8.42
N ASP A 23 -3.81 3.79 8.44
CA ASP A 23 -4.19 3.12 9.66
C ASP A 23 -3.04 2.24 10.16
N THR A 24 -2.40 2.68 11.24
CA THR A 24 -1.28 1.97 11.87
C THR A 24 -1.73 0.76 12.68
N ARG A 25 -3.04 0.56 12.90
CA ARG A 25 -3.55 -0.64 13.57
C ARG A 25 -3.20 -1.90 12.79
N LEU A 26 -3.07 -1.82 11.47
CA LEU A 26 -2.68 -2.97 10.65
C LEU A 26 -1.23 -3.40 10.94
N GLU A 27 -0.36 -2.44 11.27
CA GLU A 27 1.02 -2.70 11.71
C GLU A 27 1.06 -3.34 13.11
N GLN A 28 0.06 -3.06 13.95
CA GLN A 28 -0.10 -3.68 15.27
C GLN A 28 -0.70 -5.09 15.20
N LEU A 29 -1.61 -5.33 14.26
CA LEU A 29 -2.31 -6.61 14.10
C LEU A 29 -1.45 -7.67 13.43
N PHE A 30 -0.56 -7.26 12.52
CA PHE A 30 0.34 -8.17 11.81
C PHE A 30 1.80 -7.71 11.94
N PRO A 31 2.34 -7.61 13.16
CA PRO A 31 3.67 -7.08 13.41
C PRO A 31 4.75 -7.84 12.64
N GLU A 32 4.55 -9.14 12.37
CA GLU A 32 5.45 -9.99 11.59
C GLU A 32 5.77 -9.46 10.19
N PHE A 33 4.85 -8.70 9.57
CA PHE A 33 5.09 -8.08 8.27
C PHE A 33 5.84 -6.74 8.35
N PHE A 34 6.04 -6.20 9.56
CA PHE A 34 6.63 -4.89 9.80
C PHE A 34 7.88 -4.92 10.70
N ILE A 35 8.36 -6.10 11.11
CA ILE A 35 9.59 -6.24 11.89
C ILE A 35 10.79 -5.68 11.12
N GLY A 36 11.52 -4.75 11.74
CA GLY A 36 12.71 -4.13 11.13
C GLY A 36 12.39 -3.17 9.98
N ILE A 37 11.12 -2.77 9.85
CA ILE A 37 10.65 -1.84 8.83
C ILE A 37 10.33 -0.49 9.48
N THR A 38 10.90 0.60 8.95
CA THR A 38 10.50 1.97 9.30
C THR A 38 9.78 2.59 8.12
N ARG A 39 8.46 2.79 8.25
CA ARG A 39 7.61 3.43 7.22
C ARG A 39 7.29 4.86 7.61
N LYS A 40 7.48 5.81 6.69
CA LYS A 40 7.18 7.23 6.89
C LYS A 40 6.40 7.77 5.69
N ILE A 41 5.43 8.64 5.94
CA ILE A 41 4.72 9.34 4.86
C ILE A 41 5.68 10.37 4.24
N SER A 42 5.84 10.33 2.91
CA SER A 42 6.66 11.26 2.15
C SER A 42 5.83 12.23 1.29
N ILE A 43 4.64 11.81 0.85
CA ILE A 43 3.67 12.67 0.15
C ILE A 43 2.29 12.40 0.74
N ASP A 44 1.54 13.47 1.01
CA ASP A 44 0.20 13.39 1.59
C ASP A 44 -0.77 14.37 0.90
N LYS A 45 -1.37 13.93 -0.22
CA LYS A 45 -2.41 14.67 -0.93
C LYS A 45 -3.75 13.95 -0.70
N ILE A 46 -4.54 14.51 0.21
CA ILE A 46 -5.84 13.98 0.64
C ILE A 46 -6.66 13.46 -0.55
N ASN A 47 -7.04 12.18 -0.49
CA ASN A 47 -7.89 11.48 -1.49
C ASN A 47 -7.37 11.53 -2.94
N LYS A 48 -6.09 11.87 -3.15
CA LYS A 48 -5.48 11.95 -4.50
C LYS A 48 -4.22 11.12 -4.59
N GLU A 49 -3.29 11.32 -3.66
CA GLU A 49 -1.98 10.69 -3.71
C GLU A 49 -1.42 10.54 -2.31
N LEU A 50 -0.89 9.36 -2.02
CA LEU A 50 -0.21 9.06 -0.77
C LEU A 50 1.08 8.33 -1.10
N ALA A 51 2.20 8.79 -0.56
CA ALA A 51 3.47 8.10 -0.72
C ALA A 51 4.11 7.78 0.61
N PHE A 52 4.75 6.62 0.68
CA PHE A 52 5.49 6.15 1.82
C PHE A 52 6.92 5.87 1.43
N LYS A 53 7.82 6.18 2.35
CA LYS A 53 9.20 5.76 2.32
C LYS A 53 9.40 4.72 3.41
N THR A 54 9.80 3.54 3.00
CA THR A 54 9.93 2.35 3.82
C THR A 54 11.39 1.92 3.82
N ASN A 55 12.02 1.91 4.99
CA ASN A 55 13.40 1.46 5.16
C ASN A 55 13.39 0.10 5.85
N THR A 56 14.17 -0.87 5.36
CA THR A 56 14.35 -2.17 6.01
C THR A 56 15.84 -2.49 6.16
N GLN A 57 16.17 -3.49 7.00
CA GLN A 57 17.54 -3.97 7.24
C GLN A 57 18.51 -2.83 7.59
N ASP A 58 18.24 -2.10 8.70
CA ASP A 58 19.04 -0.97 9.17
C ASP A 58 19.26 0.15 8.12
N GLY A 59 18.33 0.27 7.16
CA GLY A 59 18.34 1.31 6.14
C GLY A 59 19.09 0.94 4.86
N GLN A 60 19.52 -0.31 4.69
CA GLN A 60 20.16 -0.76 3.45
C GLN A 60 19.18 -0.79 2.28
N ILE A 61 17.96 -1.25 2.53
CA ILE A 61 16.91 -1.33 1.52
C ILE A 61 15.95 -0.16 1.74
N GLU A 62 15.83 0.68 0.72
CA GLU A 62 14.85 1.75 0.65
C GLU A 62 13.79 1.39 -0.39
N ILE A 63 12.53 1.46 0.03
CA ILE A 63 11.35 1.24 -0.81
C ILE A 63 10.51 2.51 -0.79
N ILE A 64 10.23 3.06 -1.96
CA ILE A 64 9.31 4.18 -2.13
C ILE A 64 8.02 3.63 -2.74
N GLU A 65 6.93 3.84 -2.04
CA GLU A 65 5.60 3.39 -2.42
C GLU A 65 4.74 4.60 -2.72
N THR A 66 4.05 4.64 -3.85
CA THR A 66 3.13 5.72 -4.19
C THR A 66 1.80 5.13 -4.62
N PHE A 67 0.72 5.63 -4.01
CA PHE A 67 -0.65 5.28 -4.29
C PHE A 67 -1.32 6.51 -4.88
N ARG A 68 -1.80 6.42 -6.12
CA ARG A 68 -2.61 7.47 -6.74
C ARG A 68 -4.04 6.99 -6.89
N PHE A 69 -4.98 7.79 -6.42
CA PHE A 69 -6.40 7.49 -6.46
C PHE A 69 -7.05 8.23 -7.62
N ILE A 70 -7.69 7.47 -8.49
CA ILE A 70 -8.42 7.98 -9.64
C ILE A 70 -9.88 7.60 -9.43
N LEU A 71 -10.73 8.60 -9.24
CA LEU A 71 -12.18 8.40 -9.18
C LEU A 71 -12.65 7.82 -10.52
N SER A 72 -13.31 6.68 -10.45
CA SER A 72 -14.07 6.07 -11.54
C SER A 72 -15.54 6.03 -11.11
N GLY A 73 -16.47 6.15 -12.06
CA GLY A 73 -17.91 6.30 -11.74
C GLY A 73 -18.45 5.26 -10.75
N ASN A 74 -19.61 5.58 -10.13
CA ASN A 74 -20.30 4.75 -9.13
C ASN A 74 -19.44 4.35 -7.90
N ASN A 75 -18.82 5.33 -7.21
CA ASN A 75 -18.03 5.12 -5.99
C ASN A 75 -16.79 4.21 -6.12
N ASN A 76 -16.39 3.88 -7.35
CA ASN A 76 -15.21 3.06 -7.59
C ASN A 76 -13.94 3.92 -7.61
N THR A 77 -12.86 3.42 -7.04
CA THR A 77 -11.54 4.05 -7.10
C THR A 77 -10.56 3.14 -7.79
N ASN A 78 -9.96 3.64 -8.87
CA ASN A 78 -8.77 3.02 -9.44
C ASN A 78 -7.55 3.49 -8.64
N VAL A 79 -6.81 2.54 -8.07
CA VAL A 79 -5.56 2.79 -7.35
C VAL A 79 -4.41 2.39 -8.27
N ILE A 80 -3.63 3.38 -8.69
CA ILE A 80 -2.33 3.13 -9.31
C ILE A 80 -1.32 3.04 -8.18
N TYR A 81 -0.76 1.85 -7.98
CA TYR A 81 0.25 1.56 -6.99
C TYR A 81 1.61 1.38 -7.66
N THR A 82 2.56 2.23 -7.34
CA THR A 82 3.93 2.15 -7.84
C THR A 82 4.91 1.95 -6.70
N THR A 83 5.86 1.05 -6.90
CA THR A 83 6.90 0.74 -5.94
C THR A 83 8.25 0.91 -6.59
N GLN A 84 9.16 1.60 -5.92
CA GLN A 84 10.53 1.82 -6.33
C GLN A 84 11.50 1.35 -5.25
N THR A 85 12.67 0.87 -5.64
CA THR A 85 13.73 0.52 -4.69
C THR A 85 15.11 1.01 -5.14
N ASN A 86 15.99 1.29 -4.17
CA ASN A 86 17.37 1.71 -4.38
C ASN A 86 18.29 0.56 -4.88
N ILE A 87 17.94 -0.70 -4.63
CA ILE A 87 18.73 -1.88 -5.06
C ILE A 87 18.11 -2.51 -6.31
N ASN A 88 18.93 -2.93 -7.27
CA ASN A 88 18.48 -3.55 -8.52
C ASN A 88 19.28 -4.82 -8.82
N GLY A 89 18.61 -5.88 -9.27
CA GLY A 89 19.25 -7.14 -9.68
C GLY A 89 19.63 -8.09 -8.54
N ASP A 90 19.30 -7.77 -7.29
CA ASP A 90 19.42 -8.70 -6.16
C ASP A 90 18.14 -9.52 -6.00
N LEU A 91 18.25 -10.85 -6.12
CA LEU A 91 17.10 -11.77 -6.08
C LEU A 91 16.40 -11.78 -4.72
N ALA A 92 17.13 -11.62 -3.62
CA ALA A 92 16.54 -11.60 -2.28
C ALA A 92 15.75 -10.31 -2.08
N VAL A 93 16.30 -9.17 -2.50
CA VAL A 93 15.60 -7.88 -2.45
C VAL A 93 14.37 -7.88 -3.35
N GLU A 94 14.46 -8.43 -4.57
CA GLU A 94 13.30 -8.56 -5.45
C GLU A 94 12.19 -9.43 -4.83
N SER A 95 12.57 -10.52 -4.15
CA SER A 95 11.61 -11.39 -3.43
C SER A 95 10.91 -10.64 -2.29
N ILE A 96 11.66 -9.89 -1.48
CA ILE A 96 11.12 -9.03 -0.42
C ILE A 96 10.16 -8.01 -1.02
N LEU A 97 10.57 -7.32 -2.09
CA LEU A 97 9.77 -6.30 -2.76
C LEU A 97 8.45 -6.86 -3.29
N ARG A 98 8.49 -8.02 -3.96
CA ARG A 98 7.29 -8.69 -4.49
C ARG A 98 6.36 -9.16 -3.39
N THR A 99 6.90 -9.68 -2.29
CA THR A 99 6.12 -10.11 -1.12
C THR A 99 5.40 -8.91 -0.49
N HIS A 100 6.13 -7.80 -0.32
CA HIS A 100 5.57 -6.55 0.19
C HIS A 100 4.43 -6.03 -0.71
N ILE A 101 4.65 -5.98 -2.03
CA ILE A 101 3.61 -5.60 -3.00
C ILE A 101 2.38 -6.50 -2.88
N ALA A 102 2.56 -7.82 -2.78
CA ALA A 102 1.47 -8.77 -2.66
C ALA A 102 0.63 -8.53 -1.39
N ASN A 103 1.28 -8.31 -0.25
CA ASN A 103 0.61 -8.05 1.03
C ASN A 103 -0.23 -6.77 1.00
N ILE A 104 0.31 -5.69 0.41
CA ILE A 104 -0.40 -4.42 0.25
C ILE A 104 -1.61 -4.58 -0.67
N LEU A 105 -1.45 -5.22 -1.83
CA LEU A 105 -2.56 -5.47 -2.76
C LEU A 105 -3.64 -6.35 -2.13
N TYR A 106 -3.24 -7.39 -1.39
CA TYR A 106 -4.17 -8.24 -0.65
C TYR A 106 -4.95 -7.43 0.40
N SER A 107 -4.28 -6.59 1.19
CA SER A 107 -4.92 -5.74 2.20
C SER A 107 -5.93 -4.77 1.59
N LEU A 108 -5.62 -4.19 0.41
CA LEU A 108 -6.53 -3.31 -0.32
C LEU A 108 -7.77 -4.06 -0.86
N LEU A 109 -7.62 -5.30 -1.32
CA LEU A 109 -8.76 -6.14 -1.71
C LEU A 109 -9.61 -6.54 -0.50
N MET A 110 -8.97 -6.84 0.63
CA MET A 110 -9.69 -7.14 1.87
C MET A 110 -10.50 -5.93 2.37
N LEU A 111 -10.07 -4.71 2.08
CA LEU A 111 -10.85 -3.48 2.33
C LEU A 111 -12.14 -3.46 1.50
N GLU A 112 -12.09 -3.85 0.23
CA GLU A 112 -13.26 -3.93 -0.66
C GLU A 112 -14.27 -4.97 -0.18
N THR A 113 -13.80 -6.11 0.32
CA THR A 113 -14.67 -7.16 0.90
C THR A 113 -15.17 -6.85 2.31
N GLY A 114 -14.87 -5.67 2.86
CA GLY A 114 -15.31 -5.24 4.21
C GLY A 114 -14.53 -5.81 5.38
N TYR A 115 -13.57 -6.72 5.13
CA TYR A 115 -12.88 -7.48 6.17
C TYR A 115 -11.97 -6.62 7.05
N VAL A 116 -11.37 -5.56 6.49
CA VAL A 116 -10.45 -4.65 7.21
C VAL A 116 -11.20 -3.61 8.05
N ASN A 117 -12.44 -3.26 7.67
CA ASN A 117 -13.20 -2.20 8.32
C ASN A 117 -14.40 -2.71 9.14
N GLY A 118 -14.67 -4.02 9.18
CA GLY A 118 -15.83 -4.59 9.89
C GLY A 118 -17.19 -4.05 9.42
N LEU A 119 -17.21 -3.34 8.28
CA LEU A 119 -18.34 -2.58 7.78
C LEU A 119 -18.50 -2.90 6.29
N MET A 120 -19.21 -3.98 6.02
CA MET A 120 -20.19 -3.90 4.94
C MET A 120 -21.54 -3.75 5.64
N GLU A 121 -22.12 -2.56 5.56
CA GLU A 121 -23.56 -2.44 5.76
C GLU A 121 -24.21 -3.46 4.82
N LYS A 122 -25.05 -4.34 5.40
CA LYS A 122 -25.89 -5.24 4.61
C LYS A 122 -26.75 -4.38 3.70
N GLU A 123 -26.62 -4.58 2.39
CA GLU A 123 -27.71 -4.27 1.45
C GLU A 123 -28.99 -5.02 1.87
#